data_AF-A0A916RD75-F1
#
_entry.id   AF-A0A916RD75-F1
#
_cell.length_a   1.000
_cell.length_b   1.000
_cell.length_c   1.000
_cell.angle_alpha   90.00
_cell.angle_beta   90.00
_cell.angle_gamma   90.00
#
_symmetry.space_group_name_H-M   'P 1'
#
loop_
_entity.id
_entity.type
_entity.pdbx_description
1 polymer ?
#
loop_
_entity_poly.entity_id
_entity_poly.type
_entity_poly.pdbx_seq_one_letter_code
_entity_poly.pdbx_strand_id
1 'polypeptide(L)'
;MTNQQTLRQKLLDLDNCNYKAYRDIQGSYEFPDFTLIIDYIQGDPFGAPSKLRVQVPYTVAAFPPELYQSPIREIALRDFLTRKFDRMAYEVSGRRGTGKSGMVAITKMGQEVLERTSVYLANIDPPAPKVVSPGSNPALQRGKPIKLKNNPQKGVEVRLIAGLPANGRRILGRQAAEMLCDDMPYIVHRSLKYEQLDAAACRRHVETVEDADFLRKQLVEKNLVAFVANGAMLPRRSGVDARPLSSENVVPFQSPPSLEVEFECPNQGKISGMGISKGVTLIVGGGYHGKSTLLKAIELGVYNHIPGDGREFVVTDPTAVKIRAEDGRSVAGVDISPFINQLPQERSTTQFTTENASGSTSQAANIMEALEIGIKNDKPEEVATTAPILLVDEDTAATNFMIRDRRMQELISKEGEPITPFIDKVRQLYTDYQVSTILVMGGSGDYFEVADKIIAMENYQAKEVTEKAKEIAEKYVTGRTSEGGENFGEIRGRIPLSESLDPSRGRRDVRLKVRDVDEVVFGSEDVDLSSVEQLVSKDQLTAIGAAMVYAKKQYMDGDRTLSEVVDAIMADIESKGLDVLVPFPQGDLAMFRRFELAAAINRLRTLKVK
;
A
#
# COMPACT_ATOMS: atom_id res chain seq x y z
N MET A 1 -13.34 38.86 -15.60
CA MET A 1 -12.34 37.80 -15.30
C MET A 1 -12.95 36.84 -14.31
N THR A 2 -12.72 35.53 -14.43
CA THR A 2 -13.25 34.53 -13.49
C THR A 2 -12.44 34.55 -12.19
N ASN A 3 -12.98 35.21 -11.18
CA ASN A 3 -12.42 35.34 -9.83
C ASN A 3 -13.45 34.94 -8.76
N GLN A 4 -13.06 34.95 -7.50
CA GLN A 4 -13.94 34.66 -6.35
C GLN A 4 -15.29 35.41 -6.41
N GLN A 5 -15.29 36.70 -6.73
CA GLN A 5 -16.53 37.50 -6.80
C GLN A 5 -17.46 37.02 -7.93
N THR A 6 -16.90 36.70 -9.09
CA THR A 6 -17.71 36.14 -10.20
C THR A 6 -18.23 34.74 -9.89
N LEU A 7 -17.47 33.90 -9.17
CA LEU A 7 -17.96 32.60 -8.72
C LEU A 7 -19.11 32.78 -7.73
N ARG A 8 -18.95 33.67 -6.74
CA ARG A 8 -20.00 34.00 -5.78
C ARG A 8 -21.27 34.47 -6.48
N GLN A 9 -21.16 35.42 -7.42
CA GLN A 9 -22.33 35.92 -8.14
C GLN A 9 -23.01 34.81 -8.94
N LYS A 10 -22.25 33.99 -9.69
CA LYS A 10 -22.80 32.84 -10.40
C LYS A 10 -23.55 31.89 -9.47
N LEU A 11 -22.99 31.58 -8.29
CA LEU A 11 -23.63 30.69 -7.32
C LEU A 11 -24.94 31.29 -6.77
N LEU A 12 -24.96 32.60 -6.52
CA LEU A 12 -26.18 33.30 -6.11
C LEU A 12 -27.24 33.32 -7.21
N ASP A 13 -26.84 33.52 -8.47
CA ASP A 13 -27.75 33.51 -9.62
C ASP A 13 -28.35 32.11 -9.88
N LEU A 14 -27.62 31.06 -9.50
CA LEU A 14 -28.08 29.66 -9.57
C LEU A 14 -29.00 29.25 -8.42
N ASP A 15 -29.25 30.12 -7.43
CA ASP A 15 -30.08 29.77 -6.28
C ASP A 15 -31.50 29.35 -6.70
N ASN A 16 -32.00 28.25 -6.16
CA ASN A 16 -33.25 27.58 -6.54
C ASN A 16 -33.34 27.03 -7.98
N CYS A 17 -32.31 27.17 -8.81
CA CYS A 17 -32.27 26.51 -10.12
C CYS A 17 -32.22 24.98 -10.00
N ASN A 18 -32.46 24.29 -11.12
CA ASN A 18 -32.29 22.85 -11.19
C ASN A 18 -30.82 22.47 -10.95
N TYR A 19 -30.60 21.40 -10.18
CA TYR A 19 -29.28 20.90 -9.80
C TYR A 19 -28.27 20.78 -10.96
N LYS A 20 -28.73 20.41 -12.17
CA LYS A 20 -27.88 20.28 -13.35
C LYS A 20 -27.20 21.60 -13.76
N ALA A 21 -27.74 22.75 -13.35
CA ALA A 21 -27.17 24.06 -13.65
C ALA A 21 -25.84 24.33 -12.94
N TYR A 22 -25.46 23.53 -11.91
CA TYR A 22 -24.10 23.58 -11.37
C TYR A 22 -23.01 23.30 -12.42
N ARG A 23 -23.32 22.75 -13.60
CA ARG A 23 -22.35 22.66 -14.70
C ARG A 23 -21.78 24.02 -15.12
N ASP A 24 -22.51 25.11 -14.91
CA ASP A 24 -22.11 26.46 -15.32
C ASP A 24 -21.00 27.06 -14.44
N ILE A 25 -20.75 26.46 -13.27
CA ILE A 25 -19.62 26.83 -12.41
C ILE A 25 -18.35 26.02 -12.71
N GLN A 26 -18.37 25.03 -13.60
CA GLN A 26 -17.16 24.29 -13.98
C GLN A 26 -16.13 25.24 -14.60
N GLY A 27 -14.87 25.19 -14.15
CA GLY A 27 -13.83 26.13 -14.57
C GLY A 27 -12.80 26.45 -13.50
N SER A 28 -12.03 27.50 -13.74
CA SER A 28 -10.96 27.98 -12.85
C SER A 28 -11.26 29.40 -12.38
N TYR A 29 -11.09 29.65 -11.09
CA TYR A 29 -11.40 30.90 -10.42
C TYR A 29 -10.21 31.35 -9.59
N GLU A 30 -9.71 32.56 -9.88
CA GLU A 30 -8.63 33.18 -9.13
C GLU A 30 -9.17 33.73 -7.80
N PHE A 31 -8.58 33.28 -6.69
CA PHE A 31 -8.74 33.83 -5.34
C PHE A 31 -7.47 34.63 -4.98
N PRO A 32 -7.48 35.45 -3.91
CA PRO A 32 -6.30 36.24 -3.54
C PRO A 32 -5.03 35.41 -3.34
N ASP A 33 -5.17 34.23 -2.71
CA ASP A 33 -4.06 33.40 -2.26
C ASP A 33 -3.90 32.09 -3.04
N PHE A 34 -4.88 31.72 -3.87
CA PHE A 34 -4.91 30.42 -4.54
C PHE A 34 -5.80 30.45 -5.79
N THR A 35 -5.76 29.38 -6.58
CA THR A 35 -6.72 29.15 -7.67
C THR A 35 -7.61 27.98 -7.30
N LEU A 36 -8.93 28.17 -7.37
CA LEU A 36 -9.92 27.10 -7.26
C LEU A 36 -10.24 26.57 -8.66
N ILE A 37 -10.11 25.27 -8.85
CA ILE A 37 -10.43 24.59 -10.10
C ILE A 37 -11.54 23.58 -9.82
N ILE A 38 -12.63 23.68 -10.57
CA ILE A 38 -13.76 22.76 -10.49
C ILE A 38 -13.72 21.89 -11.74
N ASP A 39 -13.13 20.69 -11.62
CA ASP A 39 -12.87 19.80 -12.76
C ASP A 39 -14.13 19.03 -13.17
N TYR A 40 -14.91 18.57 -12.19
CA TYR A 40 -16.12 17.77 -12.42
C TYR A 40 -17.24 18.14 -11.45
N ILE A 41 -18.47 18.21 -11.98
CA ILE A 41 -19.69 18.48 -11.21
C ILE A 41 -20.50 17.19 -11.06
N GLN A 42 -20.84 16.84 -9.82
CA GLN A 42 -21.70 15.68 -9.53
C GLN A 42 -23.05 15.79 -10.27
N GLY A 43 -23.56 14.67 -10.80
CA GLY A 43 -24.81 14.66 -11.58
C GLY A 43 -26.08 14.90 -10.76
N ASP A 44 -26.03 14.58 -9.47
CA ASP A 44 -27.11 14.76 -8.48
C ASP A 44 -26.49 14.85 -7.06
N PRO A 45 -27.25 15.31 -6.05
CA PRO A 45 -26.72 15.51 -4.68
C PRO A 45 -26.37 14.22 -3.90
N PHE A 46 -26.80 13.04 -4.38
CA PHE A 46 -26.56 11.74 -3.74
C PHE A 46 -25.39 10.98 -4.41
N GLY A 47 -24.98 11.40 -5.61
CA GLY A 47 -23.95 10.78 -6.41
C GLY A 47 -22.52 10.86 -5.85
N ALA A 48 -21.55 10.48 -6.67
CA ALA A 48 -20.14 10.74 -6.38
C ALA A 48 -19.90 12.25 -6.39
N PRO A 49 -19.25 12.84 -5.37
CA PRO A 49 -19.16 14.29 -5.25
C PRO A 49 -18.37 14.97 -6.36
N SER A 50 -18.55 16.29 -6.48
CA SER A 50 -17.80 17.09 -7.43
C SER A 50 -16.31 17.01 -7.13
N LYS A 51 -15.46 16.97 -8.17
CA LYS A 51 -14.00 16.90 -8.03
C LYS A 51 -13.40 18.28 -8.24
N LEU A 52 -12.65 18.74 -7.26
CA LEU A 52 -12.06 20.08 -7.23
C LEU A 52 -10.56 19.99 -6.96
N ARG A 53 -9.85 21.02 -7.40
CA ARG A 53 -8.45 21.26 -7.05
C ARG A 53 -8.26 22.66 -6.51
N VAL A 54 -7.35 22.78 -5.56
CA VAL A 54 -6.83 24.04 -5.04
C VAL A 54 -5.37 24.12 -5.40
N GLN A 55 -4.95 25.21 -6.02
CA GLN A 55 -3.54 25.47 -6.36
C GLN A 55 -3.05 26.72 -5.63
N VAL A 56 -2.11 26.54 -4.71
CA VAL A 56 -1.47 27.61 -3.94
C VAL A 56 -0.08 27.87 -4.54
N PRO A 57 0.24 29.09 -4.99
CA PRO A 57 1.54 29.39 -5.55
C PRO A 57 2.64 29.36 -4.48
N TYR A 58 3.88 29.11 -4.90
CA TYR A 58 5.02 28.95 -3.98
C TYR A 58 5.25 30.20 -3.09
N THR A 59 4.95 31.40 -3.60
CA THR A 59 5.08 32.66 -2.85
C THR A 59 4.11 32.77 -1.67
N VAL A 60 2.99 32.05 -1.72
CA VAL A 60 1.97 32.03 -0.67
C VAL A 60 2.14 30.82 0.24
N ALA A 61 2.40 29.65 -0.35
CA ALA A 61 2.61 28.41 0.39
C ALA A 61 3.87 28.48 1.27
N ALA A 62 4.95 29.03 0.71
CA ALA A 62 6.20 29.39 1.39
C ALA A 62 6.85 28.26 2.22
N PHE A 63 6.70 27.00 1.79
CA PHE A 63 7.36 25.86 2.44
C PHE A 63 8.89 25.90 2.23
N PRO A 64 9.70 25.77 3.30
CA PRO A 64 11.14 25.68 3.20
C PRO A 64 11.59 24.50 2.31
N PRO A 65 12.54 24.68 1.36
CA PRO A 65 13.02 23.62 0.48
C PRO A 65 13.57 22.38 1.20
N GLU A 66 14.14 22.56 2.39
CA GLU A 66 14.63 21.46 3.23
C GLU A 66 13.53 20.43 3.56
N LEU A 67 12.25 20.80 3.56
CA LEU A 67 11.14 19.87 3.82
C LEU A 67 10.77 19.00 2.61
N TYR A 68 11.33 19.24 1.43
CA TYR A 68 11.01 18.49 0.20
C TYR A 68 12.20 18.32 -0.76
N GLN A 69 13.43 18.44 -0.24
CA GLN A 69 14.66 18.35 -1.04
C GLN A 69 14.95 16.93 -1.54
N SER A 70 14.43 15.90 -0.86
CA SER A 70 14.52 14.50 -1.27
C SER A 70 13.11 13.96 -1.56
N PRO A 71 12.97 12.91 -2.41
CA PRO A 71 11.66 12.33 -2.71
C PRO A 71 10.89 11.89 -1.46
N ILE A 72 11.56 11.31 -0.48
CA ILE A 72 10.91 10.85 0.76
C ILE A 72 10.43 12.01 1.63
N ARG A 73 11.22 13.09 1.74
CA ARG A 73 10.80 14.30 2.45
C ARG A 73 9.59 14.95 1.79
N GLU A 74 9.57 14.99 0.46
CA GLU A 74 8.41 15.47 -0.31
C GLU A 74 7.15 14.63 -0.05
N ILE A 75 7.26 13.29 -0.03
CA ILE A 75 6.16 12.39 0.31
C ILE A 75 5.66 12.66 1.73
N ALA A 76 6.57 12.78 2.71
CA ALA A 76 6.20 13.06 4.09
C ALA A 76 5.53 14.43 4.27
N LEU A 77 6.00 15.47 3.57
CA LEU A 77 5.35 16.78 3.59
C LEU A 77 3.95 16.70 2.97
N ARG A 78 3.77 16.00 1.84
CA ARG A 78 2.46 15.78 1.21
C ARG A 78 1.49 15.04 2.13
N ASP A 79 1.97 14.05 2.87
CA ASP A 79 1.18 13.31 3.88
C ASP A 79 0.73 14.23 5.02
N PHE A 80 1.65 15.01 5.59
CA PHE A 80 1.34 16.01 6.63
C PHE A 80 0.28 17.02 6.17
N LEU A 81 0.44 17.55 4.94
CA LEU A 81 -0.50 18.52 4.37
C LEU A 81 -1.87 17.90 4.11
N THR A 82 -1.93 16.66 3.62
CA THR A 82 -3.21 15.93 3.48
C THR A 82 -3.94 15.85 4.82
N ARG A 83 -3.24 15.47 5.90
CA ARG A 83 -3.83 15.37 7.25
C ARG A 83 -4.29 16.71 7.79
N LYS A 84 -3.51 17.78 7.56
CA LYS A 84 -3.89 19.14 7.98
C LYS A 84 -5.11 19.64 7.22
N PHE A 85 -5.15 19.43 5.90
CA PHE A 85 -6.29 19.79 5.07
C PHE A 85 -7.54 19.02 5.50
N ASP A 86 -7.44 17.70 5.70
CA ASP A 86 -8.56 16.86 6.15
C ASP A 86 -9.15 17.37 7.48
N ARG A 87 -8.30 17.68 8.45
CA ARG A 87 -8.73 18.24 9.74
C ARG A 87 -9.48 19.57 9.57
N MET A 88 -8.92 20.50 8.80
CA MET A 88 -9.55 21.81 8.58
C MET A 88 -10.84 21.69 7.77
N ALA A 89 -10.88 20.80 6.77
CA ALA A 89 -12.07 20.49 6.01
C ALA A 89 -13.16 19.87 6.91
N TYR A 90 -12.80 18.98 7.83
CA TYR A 90 -13.73 18.39 8.79
C TYR A 90 -14.36 19.43 9.73
N GLU A 91 -13.59 20.41 10.20
CA GLU A 91 -14.08 21.47 11.11
C GLU A 91 -15.16 22.37 10.46
N VAL A 92 -15.13 22.57 9.14
CA VAL A 92 -16.08 23.43 8.41
C VAL A 92 -17.12 22.66 7.59
N SER A 93 -16.83 21.39 7.28
CA SER A 93 -17.72 20.50 6.54
C SER A 93 -18.95 20.21 7.41
N GLY A 94 -20.13 20.45 6.84
CA GLY A 94 -21.39 20.32 7.57
C GLY A 94 -22.54 20.00 6.62
N ARG A 95 -23.65 19.50 7.16
CA ARG A 95 -24.81 19.16 6.35
C ARG A 95 -25.53 20.44 5.88
N ARG A 96 -25.38 20.79 4.61
CA ARG A 96 -26.01 21.96 3.96
C ARG A 96 -27.09 21.55 2.97
N GLY A 97 -27.94 20.60 3.37
CA GLY A 97 -29.06 20.12 2.55
C GLY A 97 -29.17 18.59 2.45
N THR A 98 -29.58 18.10 1.28
CA THR A 98 -29.84 16.69 1.00
C THR A 98 -28.61 15.93 0.49
N GLY A 99 -28.53 14.63 0.75
CA GLY A 99 -27.42 13.80 0.29
C GLY A 99 -26.09 14.22 0.92
N LYS A 100 -25.06 14.42 0.09
CA LYS A 100 -23.71 14.83 0.52
C LYS A 100 -23.52 16.35 0.58
N SER A 101 -24.60 17.11 0.51
CA SER A 101 -24.57 18.58 0.49
C SER A 101 -23.81 19.19 1.66
N GLY A 102 -22.84 20.06 1.36
CA GLY A 102 -21.99 20.77 2.31
C GLY A 102 -20.73 20.00 2.74
N MET A 103 -20.52 18.79 2.19
CA MET A 103 -19.31 18.01 2.46
C MET A 103 -18.11 18.60 1.70
N VAL A 104 -17.03 18.94 2.40
CA VAL A 104 -15.69 19.12 1.83
C VAL A 104 -14.83 18.01 2.39
N ALA A 105 -14.21 17.21 1.53
CA ALA A 105 -13.38 16.10 1.98
C ALA A 105 -12.17 15.89 1.06
N ILE A 106 -11.10 15.39 1.65
CA ILE A 106 -9.94 14.83 0.97
C ILE A 106 -9.86 13.33 1.32
N THR A 107 -8.90 12.61 0.75
CA THR A 107 -8.70 11.21 1.13
C THR A 107 -8.43 11.05 2.63
N LYS A 108 -8.94 9.96 3.20
CA LYS A 108 -8.75 9.62 4.62
C LYS A 108 -7.45 8.87 4.82
N MET A 109 -6.70 9.31 5.82
CA MET A 109 -5.34 8.82 6.08
C MET A 109 -5.31 7.80 7.22
N GLY A 110 -4.55 6.72 7.02
CA GLY A 110 -4.22 5.73 8.04
C GLY A 110 -3.02 6.13 8.89
N GLN A 111 -2.40 5.16 9.57
CA GLN A 111 -1.17 5.40 10.33
C GLN A 111 0.07 5.41 9.41
N GLU A 112 -0.07 4.83 8.22
CA GLU A 112 0.97 4.64 7.22
C GLU A 112 1.09 5.87 6.30
N VAL A 113 2.34 6.24 6.02
CA VAL A 113 2.72 7.31 5.11
C VAL A 113 2.98 6.69 3.74
N LEU A 114 2.08 6.97 2.79
CA LEU A 114 2.14 6.52 1.40
C LEU A 114 2.23 7.73 0.48
N GLU A 115 2.90 7.57 -0.65
CA GLU A 115 2.77 8.50 -1.77
C GLU A 115 1.34 8.49 -2.30
N ARG A 116 0.73 9.68 -2.43
CA ARG A 116 -0.68 9.85 -2.81
C ARG A 116 -0.90 11.03 -3.73
N THR A 117 -1.96 10.96 -4.53
CA THR A 117 -2.33 12.04 -5.46
C THR A 117 -3.19 13.13 -4.84
N SER A 118 -3.55 13.00 -3.56
CA SER A 118 -4.35 13.97 -2.81
C SER A 118 -3.68 15.33 -2.67
N VAL A 119 -2.34 15.35 -2.50
CA VAL A 119 -1.53 16.57 -2.43
C VAL A 119 -0.26 16.39 -3.26
N TYR A 120 0.10 17.42 -4.03
CA TYR A 120 1.34 17.51 -4.80
C TYR A 120 2.08 18.80 -4.51
N LEU A 121 3.41 18.74 -4.60
CA LEU A 121 4.25 19.92 -4.72
C LEU A 121 4.56 20.14 -6.20
N ALA A 122 4.19 21.29 -6.73
CA ALA A 122 4.28 21.59 -8.16
C ALA A 122 4.75 23.02 -8.40
N ASN A 123 5.27 23.27 -9.61
CA ASN A 123 5.63 24.62 -10.04
C ASN A 123 4.36 25.41 -10.38
N ILE A 124 3.80 26.07 -9.37
CA ILE A 124 2.59 26.88 -9.46
C ILE A 124 3.02 28.34 -9.34
N ASP A 125 3.00 29.04 -10.47
CA ASP A 125 3.33 30.45 -10.51
C ASP A 125 2.24 31.29 -9.83
N PRO A 126 2.59 32.38 -9.13
CA PRO A 126 1.61 33.35 -8.68
C PRO A 126 0.85 33.91 -9.89
N PRO A 127 -0.45 34.24 -9.74
CA PRO A 127 -1.22 34.81 -10.83
C PRO A 127 -0.50 36.06 -11.36
N ALA A 128 -0.18 36.07 -12.66
CA ALA A 128 0.60 37.15 -13.25
C ALA A 128 -0.15 38.50 -13.10
N PRO A 129 0.53 39.60 -12.69
CA PRO A 129 -0.04 40.93 -12.82
C PRO A 129 -0.26 41.21 -14.31
N LYS A 130 -1.52 41.27 -14.74
CA LYS A 130 -1.83 41.41 -16.18
C LYS A 130 -1.65 42.86 -16.63
N VAL A 131 -0.60 43.08 -17.42
CA VAL A 131 -0.57 44.15 -18.43
C VAL A 131 -1.57 43.78 -19.51
N VAL A 132 -2.58 44.62 -19.73
CA VAL A 132 -3.62 44.39 -20.72
C VAL A 132 -3.02 44.56 -22.12
N SER A 133 -2.89 43.47 -22.88
CA SER A 133 -2.67 43.53 -24.33
C SER A 133 -3.92 42.99 -25.04
N PRO A 134 -4.52 43.72 -26.00
CA PRO A 134 -5.72 43.27 -26.68
C PRO A 134 -5.39 42.14 -27.67
N GLY A 135 -6.10 41.00 -27.59
CA GLY A 135 -6.29 40.12 -28.75
C GLY A 135 -5.93 38.63 -28.68
N SER A 136 -5.57 38.02 -27.54
CA SER A 136 -5.25 36.58 -27.53
C SER A 136 -6.39 35.68 -27.01
N ASN A 137 -6.81 34.71 -27.83
CA ASN A 137 -7.84 33.71 -27.56
C ASN A 137 -7.32 32.57 -26.62
N PRO A 138 -7.92 32.30 -25.44
CA PRO A 138 -7.39 31.37 -24.43
C PRO A 138 -7.57 29.86 -24.73
N ALA A 139 -8.31 29.49 -25.77
CA ALA A 139 -8.74 28.10 -26.00
C ALA A 139 -7.66 27.14 -26.54
N LEU A 140 -6.44 27.63 -26.84
CA LEU A 140 -5.39 26.87 -27.53
C LEU A 140 -4.13 26.58 -26.68
N GLN A 141 -4.19 26.68 -25.34
CA GLN A 141 -3.03 26.42 -24.46
C GLN A 141 -3.18 25.22 -23.51
N ARG A 142 -4.17 24.34 -23.73
CA ARG A 142 -4.26 23.08 -22.97
C ARG A 142 -3.38 22.02 -23.64
N GLY A 143 -2.35 21.56 -22.95
CA GLY A 143 -1.59 20.36 -23.34
C GLY A 143 -0.15 20.56 -23.82
N LYS A 144 0.53 21.67 -23.49
CA LYS A 144 1.99 21.76 -23.65
C LYS A 144 2.68 21.64 -22.29
N PRO A 145 3.78 20.88 -22.17
CA PRO A 145 4.58 20.89 -20.96
C PRO A 145 5.02 22.33 -20.69
N ILE A 146 4.69 22.81 -19.50
CA ILE A 146 5.18 24.09 -18.99
C ILE A 146 6.70 23.97 -19.00
N LYS A 147 7.39 24.82 -19.78
CA LYS A 147 8.83 24.95 -19.68
C LYS A 147 9.14 25.33 -18.23
N LEU A 148 9.73 24.39 -17.49
CA LEU A 148 10.19 24.57 -16.12
C LEU A 148 11.14 25.76 -16.10
N LYS A 149 10.66 26.92 -15.65
CA LYS A 149 11.57 27.93 -15.10
C LYS A 149 12.07 27.34 -13.79
N ASN A 150 13.38 27.25 -13.63
CA ASN A 150 14.04 26.79 -12.40
C ASN A 150 13.75 27.75 -11.25
N ASN A 151 12.54 27.65 -10.68
CA ASN A 151 12.23 28.22 -9.40
C ASN A 151 12.41 27.10 -8.37
N PRO A 152 13.33 27.22 -7.42
CA PRO A 152 13.59 26.15 -6.45
C PRO A 152 12.43 25.93 -5.48
N GLN A 153 11.49 26.88 -5.38
CA GLN A 153 10.34 26.78 -4.48
C GLN A 153 9.11 26.23 -5.21
N LYS A 154 8.47 25.23 -4.58
CA LYS A 154 7.26 24.59 -5.09
C LYS A 154 6.01 25.19 -4.43
N GLY A 155 4.94 25.33 -5.21
CA GLY A 155 3.59 25.55 -4.72
C GLY A 155 2.92 24.23 -4.34
N VAL A 156 1.67 24.29 -3.88
CA VAL A 156 0.89 23.13 -3.44
C VAL A 156 -0.37 22.97 -4.28
N GLU A 157 -0.59 21.80 -4.84
CA GLU A 157 -1.89 21.39 -5.38
C GLU A 157 -2.57 20.42 -4.42
N VAL A 158 -3.82 20.69 -4.05
CA VAL A 158 -4.68 19.77 -3.29
C VAL A 158 -5.82 19.32 -4.18
N ARG A 159 -6.10 18.02 -4.19
CA ARG A 159 -7.20 17.40 -4.92
C ARG A 159 -8.23 16.88 -3.93
N LEU A 160 -9.45 17.37 -4.05
CA LEU A 160 -10.50 17.15 -3.06
C LEU A 160 -11.85 16.88 -3.74
N ILE A 161 -12.81 16.49 -2.91
CA ILE A 161 -14.19 16.29 -3.31
C ILE A 161 -15.11 17.24 -2.54
N ALA A 162 -16.13 17.77 -3.22
CA ALA A 162 -17.11 18.67 -2.64
C ALA A 162 -18.54 18.24 -3.00
N GLY A 163 -19.37 18.03 -1.98
CA GLY A 163 -20.80 17.81 -2.15
C GLY A 163 -21.53 19.14 -2.24
N LEU A 164 -21.85 19.59 -3.46
CA LEU A 164 -22.46 20.90 -3.69
C LEU A 164 -23.87 20.99 -3.06
N PRO A 165 -24.18 22.06 -2.30
CA PRO A 165 -25.43 22.22 -1.57
C PRO A 165 -26.70 22.17 -2.43
N ALA A 166 -27.69 21.41 -1.97
CA ALA A 166 -29.01 21.33 -2.60
C ALA A 166 -30.11 20.90 -1.63
N ASN A 167 -31.35 21.32 -1.91
CA ASN A 167 -32.56 20.80 -1.28
C ASN A 167 -33.35 19.97 -2.31
N GLY A 168 -33.24 18.65 -2.23
CA GLY A 168 -33.72 17.77 -3.28
C GLY A 168 -32.96 18.06 -4.57
N ARG A 169 -33.65 18.44 -5.64
CA ARG A 169 -33.01 18.80 -6.93
C ARG A 169 -32.86 20.31 -7.16
N ARG A 170 -33.05 21.13 -6.14
CA ARG A 170 -32.88 22.59 -6.22
C ARG A 170 -31.56 23.01 -5.60
N ILE A 171 -30.81 23.82 -6.32
CA ILE A 171 -29.54 24.40 -5.88
C ILE A 171 -29.77 25.30 -4.67
N LEU A 172 -28.93 25.15 -3.64
CA LEU A 172 -28.83 26.11 -2.53
C LEU A 172 -27.62 27.01 -2.79
N GLY A 173 -27.81 28.01 -3.65
CA GLY A 173 -26.76 28.85 -4.21
C GLY A 173 -26.02 29.66 -3.16
N ARG A 174 -26.76 30.19 -2.17
CA ARG A 174 -26.18 30.92 -1.03
C ARG A 174 -25.25 30.02 -0.19
N GLN A 175 -25.70 28.82 0.13
CA GLN A 175 -24.93 27.83 0.89
C GLN A 175 -23.68 27.36 0.12
N ALA A 176 -23.79 27.24 -1.20
CA ALA A 176 -22.67 26.90 -2.06
C ALA A 176 -21.66 28.05 -2.16
N ALA A 177 -22.14 29.30 -2.19
CA ALA A 177 -21.30 30.48 -2.15
C ALA A 177 -20.52 30.57 -0.83
N GLU A 178 -21.18 30.37 0.31
CA GLU A 178 -20.50 30.28 1.62
C GLU A 178 -19.44 29.16 1.61
N MET A 179 -19.80 27.96 1.16
CA MET A 179 -18.91 26.80 1.11
C MET A 179 -17.65 27.03 0.25
N LEU A 180 -17.82 27.52 -0.97
CA LEU A 180 -16.71 27.64 -1.92
C LEU A 180 -15.98 28.98 -1.84
N CYS A 181 -16.65 30.04 -1.41
CA CYS A 181 -16.11 31.39 -1.40
C CYS A 181 -15.73 31.91 -0.01
N ASP A 182 -16.15 31.26 1.09
CA ASP A 182 -15.78 31.63 2.46
C ASP A 182 -15.03 30.51 3.19
N ASP A 183 -15.60 29.29 3.23
CA ASP A 183 -14.99 28.17 3.95
C ASP A 183 -13.73 27.65 3.24
N MET A 184 -13.74 27.55 1.91
CA MET A 184 -12.56 27.10 1.16
C MET A 184 -11.34 28.00 1.40
N PRO A 185 -11.42 29.35 1.30
CA PRO A 185 -10.34 30.23 1.73
C PRO A 185 -9.85 29.99 3.17
N TYR A 186 -10.76 29.75 4.11
CA TYR A 186 -10.40 29.44 5.49
C TYR A 186 -9.59 28.14 5.60
N ILE A 187 -10.05 27.06 4.95
CA ILE A 187 -9.32 25.78 4.92
C ILE A 187 -7.92 25.98 4.33
N VAL A 188 -7.82 26.64 3.18
CA VAL A 188 -6.55 26.89 2.50
C VAL A 188 -5.60 27.71 3.37
N HIS A 189 -6.08 28.79 3.97
CA HIS A 189 -5.29 29.63 4.85
C HIS A 189 -4.72 28.83 6.03
N ARG A 190 -5.53 27.99 6.68
CA ARG A 190 -5.15 27.26 7.90
C ARG A 190 -4.36 25.97 7.66
N SER A 191 -4.33 25.45 6.42
CA SER A 191 -3.70 24.15 6.13
C SER A 191 -2.56 24.19 5.10
N LEU A 192 -2.50 25.19 4.21
CA LEU A 192 -1.59 25.18 3.05
C LEU A 192 -0.58 26.35 3.02
N LYS A 193 -0.51 27.14 4.09
CA LYS A 193 0.51 28.19 4.27
C LYS A 193 1.45 27.82 5.41
N TYR A 194 2.75 27.77 5.15
CA TYR A 194 3.74 27.33 6.15
C TYR A 194 3.68 28.15 7.45
N GLU A 195 3.51 29.47 7.35
CA GLU A 195 3.38 30.39 8.50
C GLU A 195 2.18 30.09 9.42
N GLN A 196 1.16 29.38 8.93
CA GLN A 196 -0.04 29.01 9.70
C GLN A 196 0.09 27.62 10.34
N LEU A 197 1.15 26.88 10.02
CA LEU A 197 1.38 25.53 10.49
C LEU A 197 2.33 25.52 11.69
N ASP A 198 2.21 24.47 12.51
CA ASP A 198 3.23 24.16 13.51
C ASP A 198 4.49 23.66 12.78
N ALA A 199 5.47 24.56 12.65
CA ALA A 199 6.74 24.29 11.99
C ALA A 199 7.51 23.13 12.64
N ALA A 200 7.44 22.97 13.96
CA ALA A 200 8.12 21.89 14.68
C ALA A 200 7.44 20.55 14.43
N ALA A 201 6.10 20.50 14.44
CA ALA A 201 5.37 19.29 14.11
C ALA A 201 5.55 18.87 12.64
N CYS A 202 5.58 19.84 11.72
CA CYS A 202 5.83 19.58 10.30
C CYS A 202 7.24 19.01 10.09
N ARG A 203 8.26 19.64 10.68
CA ARG A 203 9.65 19.18 10.64
C ARG A 203 9.78 17.77 11.21
N ARG A 204 9.25 17.52 12.41
CA ARG A 204 9.26 16.18 13.05
C ARG A 204 8.63 15.12 12.15
N HIS A 205 7.50 15.42 11.51
CA HIS A 205 6.84 14.48 10.61
C HIS A 205 7.73 14.11 9.42
N VAL A 206 8.38 15.09 8.79
CA VAL A 206 9.28 14.88 7.66
C VAL A 206 10.53 14.09 8.09
N GLU A 207 11.17 14.49 9.19
CA GLU A 207 12.40 13.89 9.69
C GLU A 207 12.20 12.43 10.15
N THR A 208 11.11 12.12 10.86
CA THR A 208 10.79 10.74 11.27
C THR A 208 10.61 9.81 10.07
N VAL A 209 9.92 10.28 9.02
CA VAL A 209 9.70 9.47 7.82
C VAL A 209 10.98 9.28 7.02
N GLU A 210 11.84 10.30 6.94
CA GLU A 210 13.16 10.17 6.31
C GLU A 210 14.07 9.21 7.07
N ASP A 211 14.10 9.27 8.40
CA ASP A 211 14.89 8.36 9.22
C ASP A 211 14.42 6.90 9.06
N ALA A 212 13.11 6.66 9.03
CA ALA A 212 12.55 5.33 8.77
C ALA A 212 12.91 4.80 7.37
N ASP A 213 12.84 5.65 6.35
CA ASP A 213 13.24 5.30 4.98
C ASP A 213 14.74 5.02 4.87
N PHE A 214 15.55 5.81 5.57
CA PHE A 214 16.99 5.59 5.70
C PHE A 214 17.29 4.24 6.36
N LEU A 215 16.70 3.95 7.52
CA LEU A 215 16.86 2.66 8.21
C LEU A 215 16.53 1.48 7.29
N ARG A 216 15.42 1.57 6.54
CA ARG A 216 15.00 0.52 5.61
C ARG A 216 16.04 0.28 4.52
N LYS A 217 16.62 1.33 3.94
CA LYS A 217 17.69 1.22 2.92
C LYS A 217 18.96 0.59 3.49
N GLN A 218 19.30 0.89 4.75
CA GLN A 218 20.48 0.35 5.42
C GLN A 218 20.36 -1.13 5.81
N LEU A 219 19.17 -1.75 5.74
CA LEU A 219 18.98 -3.17 6.06
C LEU A 219 19.84 -4.07 5.17
N VAL A 220 19.87 -3.79 3.86
CA VAL A 220 20.62 -4.59 2.88
C VAL A 220 22.11 -4.59 3.19
N GLU A 221 22.68 -3.42 3.49
CA GLU A 221 24.11 -3.26 3.80
C GLU A 221 24.52 -4.03 5.08
N LYS A 222 23.60 -4.17 6.03
CA LYS A 222 23.82 -4.93 7.27
C LYS A 222 23.38 -6.39 7.18
N ASN A 223 23.00 -6.88 5.99
CA ASN A 223 22.49 -8.23 5.79
C ASN A 223 21.25 -8.57 6.66
N LEU A 224 20.38 -7.58 6.85
CA LEU A 224 19.14 -7.68 7.60
C LEU A 224 17.93 -7.67 6.66
N VAL A 225 16.83 -8.28 7.12
CA VAL A 225 15.52 -8.26 6.46
C VAL A 225 14.49 -7.42 7.22
N ALA A 226 14.72 -7.18 8.52
CA ALA A 226 13.89 -6.32 9.34
C ALA A 226 14.68 -5.74 10.51
N PHE A 227 14.21 -4.61 11.03
CA PHE A 227 14.70 -3.96 12.24
C PHE A 227 13.52 -3.50 13.10
N VAL A 228 13.60 -3.77 14.41
CA VAL A 228 12.59 -3.39 15.40
C VAL A 228 13.26 -2.55 16.48
N ALA A 229 13.06 -1.23 16.46
CA ALA A 229 13.67 -0.31 17.41
C ALA A 229 13.31 -0.61 18.86
N ASN A 230 14.28 -0.44 19.77
CA ASN A 230 14.01 -0.43 21.21
C ASN A 230 13.02 0.70 21.56
N GLY A 231 12.09 0.42 22.46
CA GLY A 231 11.02 1.35 22.85
C GLY A 231 9.80 1.34 21.92
N ALA A 232 9.79 0.55 20.83
CA ALA A 232 8.65 0.49 19.92
C ALA A 232 7.38 -0.03 20.62
N MET A 233 6.23 0.55 20.26
CA MET A 233 4.90 0.17 20.77
C MET A 233 4.15 -0.64 19.71
N LEU A 234 4.39 -1.94 19.74
CA LEU A 234 3.84 -2.89 18.75
C LEU A 234 2.32 -3.13 18.87
N PRO A 235 1.72 -3.32 20.06
CA PRO A 235 0.30 -3.64 20.16
C PRO A 235 -0.59 -2.46 19.75
N ARG A 236 -1.69 -2.77 19.07
CA ARG A 236 -2.66 -1.77 18.58
C ARG A 236 -3.83 -1.67 19.54
N ARG A 237 -4.58 -0.57 19.46
CA ARG A 237 -5.70 -0.27 20.35
C ARG A 237 -6.80 -1.32 20.28
N SER A 238 -7.09 -1.84 19.08
CA SER A 238 -7.98 -2.99 18.87
C SER A 238 -7.75 -3.61 17.49
N GLY A 239 -8.42 -4.71 17.16
CA GLY A 239 -8.36 -5.33 15.83
C GLY A 239 -8.93 -4.47 14.68
N VAL A 240 -9.62 -3.36 14.98
CA VAL A 240 -10.19 -2.44 13.99
C VAL A 240 -9.67 -1.01 14.11
N ASP A 241 -8.81 -0.73 15.10
CA ASP A 241 -8.21 0.59 15.33
C ASP A 241 -6.70 0.44 15.35
N ALA A 242 -6.09 0.84 14.24
CA ALA A 242 -4.67 0.70 14.01
C ALA A 242 -3.82 1.65 14.85
N ARG A 243 -4.35 2.51 15.74
CA ARG A 243 -3.55 3.36 16.64
C ARG A 243 -2.83 2.55 17.74
N PRO A 244 -1.72 3.03 18.31
CA PRO A 244 -1.02 2.28 19.37
C PRO A 244 -1.88 2.10 20.61
N LEU A 245 -1.74 0.94 21.26
CA LEU A 245 -2.36 0.69 22.55
C LEU A 245 -1.75 1.67 23.57
N SER A 246 -2.61 2.51 24.16
CA SER A 246 -2.23 3.48 25.18
C SER A 246 -2.80 3.02 26.53
N SER A 247 -2.06 2.16 27.24
CA SER A 247 -2.39 1.73 28.60
C SER A 247 -1.12 1.67 29.45
N GLU A 248 -1.25 1.79 30.77
CA GLU A 248 -0.11 1.79 31.70
C GLU A 248 0.67 0.46 31.69
N ASN A 249 0.07 -0.62 31.17
CA ASN A 249 0.64 -1.97 31.20
C ASN A 249 1.24 -2.40 29.85
N VAL A 250 1.34 -1.50 28.86
CA VAL A 250 1.98 -1.87 27.59
C VAL A 250 3.48 -1.97 27.80
N VAL A 251 4.05 -3.10 27.37
CA VAL A 251 5.49 -3.35 27.42
C VAL A 251 6.11 -2.81 26.12
N PRO A 252 6.99 -1.78 26.18
CA PRO A 252 7.75 -1.35 25.02
C PRO A 252 8.68 -2.48 24.57
N PHE A 253 8.89 -2.59 23.26
CA PHE A 253 9.77 -3.61 22.70
C PHE A 253 11.22 -3.36 23.15
N GLN A 254 11.94 -4.43 23.47
CA GLN A 254 13.36 -4.39 23.78
C GLN A 254 14.05 -5.54 23.06
N SER A 255 15.14 -5.22 22.37
CA SER A 255 15.97 -6.19 21.66
C SER A 255 16.68 -7.12 22.66
N PRO A 256 16.79 -8.43 22.37
CA PRO A 256 17.76 -9.26 23.05
C PRO A 256 19.19 -8.81 22.69
N PRO A 257 20.16 -8.85 23.62
CA PRO A 257 21.52 -8.34 23.38
C PRO A 257 22.24 -8.97 22.19
N SER A 258 21.97 -10.25 21.90
CA SER A 258 22.61 -11.00 20.81
C SER A 258 22.10 -10.61 19.40
N LEU A 259 20.97 -9.93 19.31
CA LEU A 259 20.40 -9.44 18.04
C LEU A 259 20.37 -7.91 17.97
N GLU A 260 20.95 -7.23 18.97
CA GLU A 260 20.94 -5.78 19.02
C GLU A 260 21.93 -5.20 18.00
N VAL A 261 21.42 -4.29 17.16
CA VAL A 261 22.19 -3.55 16.17
C VAL A 261 21.90 -2.05 16.32
N GLU A 262 22.87 -1.22 15.92
CA GLU A 262 22.77 0.24 15.96
C GLU A 262 22.88 0.83 14.54
N PHE A 263 22.10 1.88 14.32
CA PHE A 263 22.12 2.73 13.13
C PHE A 263 22.30 4.20 13.54
N GLU A 264 22.93 4.99 12.67
CA GLU A 264 23.04 6.45 12.81
C GLU A 264 22.10 7.09 11.79
N CYS A 265 20.91 7.51 12.23
CA CYS A 265 19.93 8.17 11.37
C CYS A 265 20.30 9.64 11.13
N PRO A 266 19.96 10.20 9.95
CA PRO A 266 20.34 11.57 9.61
C PRO A 266 19.72 12.65 10.50
N ASN A 267 18.55 12.40 11.11
CA ASN A 267 17.86 13.41 11.94
C ASN A 267 17.81 13.05 13.42
N GLN A 268 17.37 11.84 13.79
CA GLN A 268 17.27 11.39 15.18
C GLN A 268 18.62 10.97 15.79
N GLY A 269 19.65 10.74 14.97
CA GLY A 269 20.94 10.20 15.39
C GLY A 269 20.87 8.71 15.68
N LYS A 270 21.55 8.26 16.74
CA LYS A 270 21.66 6.83 17.08
C LYS A 270 20.32 6.20 17.45
N ILE A 271 20.01 5.07 16.82
CA ILE A 271 18.88 4.20 17.15
C ILE A 271 19.38 2.76 17.26
N SER A 272 19.04 2.10 18.36
CA SER A 272 19.35 0.70 18.62
C SER A 272 18.08 -0.14 18.69
N GLY A 273 18.18 -1.40 18.31
CA GLY A 273 17.04 -2.32 18.25
C GLY A 273 17.41 -3.69 17.72
N MET A 274 16.41 -4.54 17.57
CA MET A 274 16.61 -5.92 17.11
C MET A 274 16.75 -5.97 15.60
N GLY A 275 17.88 -6.45 15.11
CA GLY A 275 18.10 -6.76 13.70
C GLY A 275 17.77 -8.23 13.41
N ILE A 276 16.89 -8.49 12.44
CA ILE A 276 16.62 -9.83 11.94
C ILE A 276 17.43 -10.05 10.66
N SER A 277 18.37 -11.00 10.68
CA SER A 277 19.25 -11.30 9.56
C SER A 277 18.54 -12.04 8.43
N LYS A 278 19.12 -12.03 7.23
CA LYS A 278 18.73 -12.96 6.15
C LYS A 278 18.80 -14.43 6.63
N GLY A 279 17.95 -15.28 6.04
CA GLY A 279 17.81 -16.68 6.41
C GLY A 279 16.40 -17.04 6.92
N VAL A 280 16.32 -18.10 7.70
CA VAL A 280 15.08 -18.62 8.32
C VAL A 280 15.05 -18.22 9.80
N THR A 281 14.17 -17.30 10.17
CA THR A 281 13.97 -16.86 11.56
C THR A 281 12.63 -17.37 12.09
N LEU A 282 12.65 -18.00 13.27
CA LEU A 282 11.44 -18.40 13.99
C LEU A 282 11.12 -17.41 15.11
N ILE A 283 9.83 -17.12 15.28
CA ILE A 283 9.28 -16.42 16.43
C ILE A 283 8.40 -17.41 17.19
N VAL A 284 8.84 -17.83 18.38
CA VAL A 284 8.22 -18.88 19.20
C VAL A 284 7.70 -18.35 20.53
N GLY A 285 6.94 -19.17 21.27
CA GLY A 285 6.42 -18.81 22.59
C GLY A 285 4.96 -19.22 22.80
N GLY A 286 4.47 -19.09 24.02
CA GLY A 286 3.10 -19.45 24.39
C GLY A 286 2.02 -18.59 23.69
N GLY A 287 0.77 -19.04 23.75
CA GLY A 287 -0.37 -18.23 23.31
C GLY A 287 -0.49 -16.95 24.14
N TYR A 288 -0.79 -15.82 23.51
CA TYR A 288 -0.89 -14.49 24.14
C TYR A 288 0.42 -13.83 24.60
N HIS A 289 1.60 -14.35 24.22
CA HIS A 289 2.89 -13.73 24.58
C HIS A 289 3.40 -12.66 23.59
N GLY A 290 2.63 -12.32 22.54
CA GLY A 290 2.97 -11.23 21.60
C GLY A 290 3.63 -11.64 20.28
N LYS A 291 3.64 -12.94 19.91
CA LYS A 291 4.23 -13.43 18.66
C LYS A 291 3.65 -12.77 17.40
N SER A 292 2.34 -12.91 17.19
CA SER A 292 1.65 -12.33 16.04
C SER A 292 1.65 -10.80 16.08
N THR A 293 1.73 -10.20 17.28
CA THR A 293 1.89 -8.74 17.41
C THR A 293 3.24 -8.26 16.86
N LEU A 294 4.32 -8.98 17.17
CA LEU A 294 5.64 -8.72 16.61
C LEU A 294 5.65 -8.93 15.09
N LEU A 295 5.13 -10.07 14.62
CA LEU A 295 5.08 -10.36 13.18
C LEU A 295 4.23 -9.33 12.42
N LYS A 296 3.09 -8.88 12.98
CA LYS A 296 2.25 -7.86 12.33
C LYS A 296 2.94 -6.49 12.25
N ALA A 297 3.76 -6.14 13.24
CA ALA A 297 4.57 -4.93 13.17
C ALA A 297 5.66 -5.04 12.08
N ILE A 298 6.33 -6.19 11.97
CA ILE A 298 7.29 -6.49 10.89
C ILE A 298 6.59 -6.47 9.53
N GLU A 299 5.41 -7.08 9.42
CA GLU A 299 4.61 -7.12 8.19
C GLU A 299 4.30 -5.73 7.63
N LEU A 300 3.95 -4.79 8.50
CA LEU A 300 3.65 -3.41 8.11
C LEU A 300 4.88 -2.49 8.08
N GLY A 301 6.05 -2.98 8.53
CA GLY A 301 7.33 -2.25 8.46
C GLY A 301 7.82 -1.97 7.02
N VAL A 302 7.15 -2.56 6.03
CA VAL A 302 7.32 -2.22 4.61
C VAL A 302 6.83 -0.80 4.29
N TYR A 303 6.03 -0.19 5.17
CA TYR A 303 5.59 1.20 5.09
C TYR A 303 6.24 2.06 6.18
N ASN A 304 6.40 3.34 5.89
CA ASN A 304 6.71 4.33 6.92
C ASN A 304 5.44 4.64 7.74
N HIS A 305 5.60 4.91 9.03
CA HIS A 305 4.50 5.29 9.90
C HIS A 305 4.67 6.73 10.41
N ILE A 306 3.57 7.35 10.79
CA ILE A 306 3.58 8.70 11.37
C ILE A 306 4.32 8.74 12.72
N PRO A 307 4.90 9.90 13.11
CA PRO A 307 5.44 10.08 14.46
C PRO A 307 4.39 9.77 15.53
N GLY A 308 4.78 9.02 16.56
CA GLY A 308 3.89 8.62 17.65
C GLY A 308 3.00 7.42 17.33
N ASP A 309 3.21 6.73 16.20
CA ASP A 309 2.53 5.47 15.88
C ASP A 309 2.95 4.32 16.79
N GLY A 310 4.17 4.39 17.35
CA GLY A 310 4.83 3.30 18.06
C GLY A 310 5.66 2.40 17.16
N ARG A 311 5.43 2.40 15.84
CA ARG A 311 6.12 1.56 14.85
C ARG A 311 6.90 2.37 13.82
N GLU A 312 7.09 3.68 14.03
CA GLU A 312 7.78 4.57 13.10
C GLU A 312 9.21 4.11 12.75
N PHE A 313 9.87 3.38 13.66
CA PHE A 313 11.20 2.78 13.44
C PHE A 313 11.18 1.25 13.46
N VAL A 314 10.03 0.65 13.15
CA VAL A 314 9.93 -0.77 12.80
C VAL A 314 9.92 -0.84 11.28
N VAL A 315 11.04 -1.26 10.70
CA VAL A 315 11.24 -1.27 9.25
C VAL A 315 11.54 -2.67 8.77
N THR A 316 10.99 -3.00 7.60
CA THR A 316 11.17 -4.29 6.94
C THR A 316 11.51 -4.02 5.50
N ASP A 317 12.32 -4.91 4.92
CA ASP A 317 12.63 -4.89 3.51
C ASP A 317 11.35 -4.77 2.66
N PRO A 318 11.31 -3.88 1.66
CA PRO A 318 10.11 -3.63 0.86
C PRO A 318 9.57 -4.86 0.12
N THR A 319 10.38 -5.91 -0.08
CA THR A 319 9.97 -7.16 -0.73
C THR A 319 9.26 -8.15 0.19
N ALA A 320 9.07 -7.84 1.47
CA ALA A 320 8.41 -8.75 2.39
C ALA A 320 6.91 -8.92 2.09
N VAL A 321 6.48 -10.18 1.96
CA VAL A 321 5.12 -10.60 1.64
C VAL A 321 4.56 -11.50 2.73
N LYS A 322 3.38 -11.16 3.25
CA LYS A 322 2.62 -12.03 4.16
C LYS A 322 1.97 -13.17 3.39
N ILE A 323 2.31 -14.39 3.77
CA ILE A 323 1.74 -15.63 3.24
C ILE A 323 0.78 -16.23 4.27
N ARG A 324 -0.38 -16.67 3.78
CA ARG A 324 -1.41 -17.38 4.57
C ARG A 324 -2.23 -18.31 3.68
N ALA A 325 -3.02 -19.17 4.29
CA ALA A 325 -4.02 -19.97 3.58
C ALA A 325 -5.24 -19.12 3.19
N GLU A 326 -5.79 -19.40 2.02
CA GLU A 326 -6.91 -18.67 1.40
C GLU A 326 -7.91 -19.68 0.80
N ASP A 327 -8.63 -20.37 1.66
CA ASP A 327 -9.59 -21.40 1.23
C ASP A 327 -10.68 -20.78 0.33
N GLY A 328 -10.91 -21.39 -0.83
CA GLY A 328 -11.92 -20.96 -1.80
C GLY A 328 -11.51 -19.90 -2.82
N ARG A 329 -10.26 -19.40 -2.79
CA ARG A 329 -9.77 -18.51 -3.84
C ARG A 329 -9.59 -19.25 -5.18
N SER A 330 -9.64 -18.50 -6.29
CA SER A 330 -9.21 -19.00 -7.59
C SER A 330 -7.69 -18.96 -7.74
N VAL A 331 -7.17 -19.86 -8.56
CA VAL A 331 -5.77 -19.93 -9.00
C VAL A 331 -5.76 -20.24 -10.50
N ALA A 332 -4.91 -19.57 -11.27
CA ALA A 332 -4.84 -19.74 -12.73
C ALA A 332 -3.41 -20.02 -13.18
N GLY A 333 -3.17 -21.25 -13.65
CA GLY A 333 -1.92 -21.70 -14.28
C GLY A 333 -0.65 -21.58 -13.43
N VAL A 334 -0.74 -21.64 -12.10
CA VAL A 334 0.43 -21.55 -11.21
C VAL A 334 1.17 -22.89 -11.15
N ASP A 335 2.49 -22.88 -11.25
CA ASP A 335 3.30 -24.07 -10.98
C ASP A 335 3.44 -24.24 -9.46
N ILE A 336 2.67 -25.16 -8.88
CA ILE A 336 2.72 -25.53 -7.47
C ILE A 336 3.46 -26.85 -7.25
N SER A 337 4.10 -27.41 -8.28
CA SER A 337 4.81 -28.68 -8.21
C SER A 337 5.93 -28.75 -7.15
N PRO A 338 6.59 -27.63 -6.74
CA PRO A 338 7.50 -27.68 -5.59
C PRO A 338 6.85 -28.17 -4.30
N PHE A 339 5.55 -27.91 -4.10
CA PHE A 339 4.85 -28.28 -2.88
C PHE A 339 3.84 -29.41 -3.08
N ILE A 340 3.33 -29.61 -4.29
CA ILE A 340 2.22 -30.54 -4.54
C ILE A 340 2.56 -31.35 -5.79
N ASN A 341 2.87 -32.63 -5.62
CA ASN A 341 3.40 -33.47 -6.71
C ASN A 341 2.30 -34.15 -7.54
N GLN A 342 1.21 -34.53 -6.90
CA GLN A 342 0.10 -35.25 -7.55
C GLN A 342 -1.23 -34.70 -7.05
N LEU A 343 -2.23 -34.66 -7.92
CA LEU A 343 -3.58 -34.25 -7.54
C LEU A 343 -4.57 -35.33 -7.97
N PRO A 344 -5.72 -35.46 -7.27
CA PRO A 344 -6.81 -36.30 -7.74
C PRO A 344 -7.20 -35.96 -9.17
N GLN A 345 -7.61 -36.96 -9.95
CA GLN A 345 -8.02 -36.82 -11.36
C GLN A 345 -6.89 -36.36 -12.30
N GLU A 346 -5.62 -36.62 -11.96
CA GLU A 346 -4.44 -36.33 -12.81
C GLU A 346 -4.35 -34.85 -13.24
N ARG A 347 -4.84 -33.94 -12.38
CA ARG A 347 -4.72 -32.50 -12.64
C ARG A 347 -3.26 -32.10 -12.63
N SER A 348 -2.88 -31.21 -13.56
CA SER A 348 -1.53 -30.66 -13.62
C SER A 348 -1.21 -29.84 -12.37
N THR A 349 -0.04 -30.09 -11.78
CA THR A 349 0.55 -29.30 -10.69
C THR A 349 1.50 -28.24 -11.22
N THR A 350 1.98 -28.37 -12.47
CA THR A 350 2.84 -27.40 -13.14
C THR A 350 2.08 -26.26 -13.82
N GLN A 351 0.79 -26.45 -14.09
CA GLN A 351 -0.14 -25.44 -14.60
C GLN A 351 -1.45 -25.49 -13.81
N PHE A 352 -1.34 -25.43 -12.48
CA PHE A 352 -2.48 -25.63 -11.59
C PHE A 352 -3.52 -24.53 -11.73
N THR A 353 -4.75 -24.94 -12.00
CA THR A 353 -5.90 -24.04 -12.16
C THR A 353 -7.09 -24.58 -11.36
N THR A 354 -7.74 -23.72 -10.59
CA THR A 354 -8.95 -24.05 -9.83
C THR A 354 -9.76 -22.79 -9.53
N GLU A 355 -11.08 -22.91 -9.43
CA GLU A 355 -11.96 -21.84 -8.94
C GLU A 355 -12.16 -21.88 -7.41
N ASN A 356 -11.73 -22.97 -6.78
CA ASN A 356 -11.94 -23.27 -5.36
C ASN A 356 -10.71 -24.02 -4.81
N ALA A 357 -9.64 -23.29 -4.51
CA ALA A 357 -8.43 -23.85 -3.90
C ALA A 357 -8.68 -24.28 -2.45
N SER A 358 -8.00 -25.33 -1.99
CA SER A 358 -7.98 -25.71 -0.58
C SER A 358 -6.99 -24.84 0.19
N GLY A 359 -7.02 -24.89 1.52
CA GLY A 359 -6.03 -24.19 2.35
C GLY A 359 -4.56 -24.43 1.95
N SER A 360 -4.17 -25.68 1.68
CA SER A 360 -2.78 -26.02 1.29
C SER A 360 -2.44 -25.58 -0.13
N THR A 361 -3.36 -25.78 -1.09
CA THR A 361 -3.08 -25.43 -2.49
C THR A 361 -3.11 -23.92 -2.71
N SER A 362 -3.97 -23.19 -1.98
CA SER A 362 -3.98 -21.73 -1.98
C SER A 362 -2.72 -21.15 -1.36
N GLN A 363 -2.22 -21.72 -0.24
CA GLN A 363 -0.98 -21.28 0.38
C GLN A 363 0.24 -21.57 -0.51
N ALA A 364 0.29 -22.76 -1.14
CA ALA A 364 1.31 -23.09 -2.13
C ALA A 364 1.30 -22.10 -3.30
N ALA A 365 0.12 -21.82 -3.86
CA ALA A 365 -0.04 -20.84 -4.94
C ALA A 365 0.40 -19.43 -4.50
N ASN A 366 0.03 -18.99 -3.29
CA ASN A 366 0.43 -17.69 -2.76
C ASN A 366 1.96 -17.54 -2.68
N ILE A 367 2.67 -18.57 -2.20
CA ILE A 367 4.15 -18.57 -2.20
C ILE A 367 4.68 -18.49 -3.63
N MET A 368 4.22 -19.36 -4.53
CA MET A 368 4.73 -19.42 -5.90
C MET A 368 4.45 -18.12 -6.68
N GLU A 369 3.30 -17.48 -6.45
CA GLU A 369 2.96 -16.17 -7.01
C GLU A 369 3.88 -15.05 -6.48
N ALA A 370 4.22 -15.07 -5.19
CA ALA A 370 5.18 -14.10 -4.63
C ALA A 370 6.59 -14.29 -5.22
N LEU A 371 7.01 -15.56 -5.39
CA LEU A 371 8.30 -15.91 -6.00
C LEU A 371 8.37 -15.49 -7.47
N GLU A 372 7.32 -15.75 -8.26
CA GLU A 372 7.23 -15.35 -9.68
C GLU A 372 7.46 -13.84 -9.87
N ILE A 373 6.90 -13.03 -8.97
CA ILE A 373 7.04 -11.58 -9.05
C ILE A 373 8.40 -11.12 -8.53
N GLY A 374 8.88 -11.69 -7.42
CA GLY A 374 10.11 -11.23 -6.78
C GLY A 374 11.40 -11.74 -7.42
N ILE A 375 11.39 -12.91 -8.06
CA ILE A 375 12.61 -13.53 -8.61
C ILE A 375 12.71 -13.26 -10.11
N LYS A 376 13.80 -12.61 -10.52
CA LYS A 376 14.09 -12.31 -11.93
C LYS A 376 14.99 -13.38 -12.52
N ASN A 377 14.44 -14.25 -13.36
CA ASN A 377 15.16 -15.37 -13.97
C ASN A 377 16.27 -14.94 -14.95
N ASP A 378 16.15 -13.76 -15.57
CA ASP A 378 17.06 -13.32 -16.65
C ASP A 378 18.30 -12.57 -16.17
N LYS A 379 18.43 -12.30 -14.87
CA LYS A 379 19.56 -11.56 -14.29
C LYS A 379 19.98 -12.15 -12.93
N PRO A 380 20.79 -13.22 -12.94
CA PRO A 380 21.24 -13.92 -11.73
C PRO A 380 21.87 -12.99 -10.68
N GLU A 381 22.54 -11.93 -11.13
CA GLU A 381 23.21 -10.95 -10.25
C GLU A 381 22.24 -9.99 -9.56
N GLU A 382 21.02 -9.81 -10.08
CA GLU A 382 19.97 -8.97 -9.47
C GLU A 382 19.05 -9.78 -8.51
N VAL A 383 19.07 -11.12 -8.58
CA VAL A 383 18.19 -12.02 -7.78
C VAL A 383 18.29 -11.75 -6.28
N ALA A 384 19.50 -11.47 -5.77
CA ALA A 384 19.74 -11.21 -4.35
C ALA A 384 19.11 -9.90 -3.83
N THR A 385 18.68 -9.00 -4.72
CA THR A 385 18.10 -7.69 -4.37
C THR A 385 16.59 -7.59 -4.55
N THR A 386 15.96 -8.58 -5.20
CA THR A 386 14.52 -8.57 -5.48
C THR A 386 13.75 -9.75 -4.91
N ALA A 387 14.45 -10.80 -4.46
CA ALA A 387 13.83 -11.97 -3.84
C ALA A 387 12.86 -11.56 -2.72
N PRO A 388 11.65 -12.14 -2.67
CA PRO A 388 10.69 -11.81 -1.63
C PRO A 388 11.17 -12.33 -0.28
N ILE A 389 10.75 -11.68 0.80
CA ILE A 389 10.86 -12.22 2.15
C ILE A 389 9.50 -12.75 2.56
N LEU A 390 9.43 -14.03 2.95
CA LEU A 390 8.16 -14.65 3.32
C LEU A 390 7.89 -14.44 4.81
N LEU A 391 6.74 -13.84 5.13
CA LEU A 391 6.25 -13.71 6.50
C LEU A 391 5.10 -14.69 6.68
N VAL A 392 5.22 -15.63 7.61
CA VAL A 392 4.24 -16.72 7.79
C VAL A 392 3.82 -16.79 9.26
N ASP A 393 2.53 -16.95 9.51
CA ASP A 393 1.98 -17.17 10.85
C ASP A 393 1.24 -18.52 10.89
N GLU A 394 1.66 -19.43 11.76
CA GLU A 394 1.03 -20.74 11.96
C GLU A 394 -0.48 -20.65 12.18
N ASP A 395 -0.95 -19.61 12.89
CA ASP A 395 -2.38 -19.41 13.19
C ASP A 395 -3.25 -19.13 11.95
N THR A 396 -2.62 -18.75 10.83
CA THR A 396 -3.31 -18.45 9.56
C THR A 396 -2.86 -19.35 8.39
N ALA A 397 -1.99 -20.32 8.67
CA ALA A 397 -1.48 -21.27 7.70
C ALA A 397 -2.30 -22.57 7.69
N ALA A 398 -2.21 -23.32 6.61
CA ALA A 398 -2.76 -24.67 6.54
C ALA A 398 -1.82 -25.64 7.26
N THR A 399 -2.27 -26.26 8.35
CA THR A 399 -1.44 -27.14 9.20
C THR A 399 -0.77 -28.28 8.40
N ASN A 400 -1.53 -28.94 7.52
CA ASN A 400 -1.05 -30.01 6.64
C ASN A 400 -0.06 -29.54 5.57
N PHE A 401 0.00 -28.23 5.30
CA PHE A 401 1.03 -27.63 4.46
C PHE A 401 2.30 -27.33 5.27
N MET A 402 2.16 -26.92 6.52
CA MET A 402 3.31 -26.50 7.33
C MET A 402 4.18 -27.67 7.77
N ILE A 403 3.59 -28.76 8.25
CA ILE A 403 4.31 -29.83 8.95
C ILE A 403 3.69 -31.18 8.57
N ARG A 404 4.55 -32.19 8.56
CA ARG A 404 4.14 -33.59 8.54
C ARG A 404 5.01 -34.41 9.48
N ASP A 405 4.45 -34.88 10.59
CA ASP A 405 5.23 -35.59 11.61
C ASP A 405 5.63 -37.01 11.17
N ARG A 406 6.54 -37.61 11.94
CA ARG A 406 7.02 -38.98 11.68
C ARG A 406 5.92 -40.04 11.72
N ARG A 407 4.90 -39.87 12.57
CA ARG A 407 3.79 -40.83 12.70
C ARG A 407 2.93 -40.84 11.45
N MET A 408 2.65 -39.68 10.89
CA MET A 408 1.90 -39.52 9.65
C MET A 408 2.68 -40.02 8.43
N GLN A 409 4.01 -39.90 8.43
CA GLN A 409 4.87 -40.50 7.41
C GLN A 409 4.88 -42.04 7.45
N GLU A 410 4.74 -42.65 8.64
CA GLU A 410 4.59 -44.11 8.78
C GLU A 410 3.19 -44.58 8.39
N LEU A 411 2.15 -43.84 8.80
CA LEU A 411 0.77 -44.23 8.54
C LEU A 411 0.40 -44.12 7.06
N ILE A 412 0.90 -43.07 6.39
CA ILE A 412 0.61 -42.78 4.98
C ILE A 412 1.97 -42.68 4.27
N SER A 413 2.24 -43.55 3.30
CA SER A 413 3.48 -43.47 2.53
C SER A 413 3.56 -42.14 1.75
N LYS A 414 4.76 -41.74 1.32
CA LYS A 414 4.92 -40.52 0.49
C LYS A 414 4.11 -40.59 -0.82
N GLU A 415 3.94 -41.77 -1.40
CA GLU A 415 3.10 -41.97 -2.59
C GLU A 415 1.62 -41.65 -2.34
N GLY A 416 1.13 -41.82 -1.11
CA GLY A 416 -0.25 -41.50 -0.72
C GLY A 416 -0.44 -40.06 -0.20
N GLU A 417 0.63 -39.30 0.01
CA GLU A 417 0.58 -37.91 0.49
C GLU A 417 1.16 -36.97 -0.58
N PRO A 418 0.30 -36.29 -1.36
CA PRO A 418 0.76 -35.45 -2.47
C PRO A 418 1.48 -34.17 -2.03
N ILE A 419 1.31 -33.76 -0.76
CA ILE A 419 1.87 -32.51 -0.24
C ILE A 419 3.29 -32.76 0.26
N THR A 420 4.21 -31.89 -0.15
CA THR A 420 5.53 -31.73 0.44
C THR A 420 5.47 -30.56 1.42
N PRO A 421 5.67 -30.80 2.72
CA PRO A 421 5.42 -29.78 3.73
C PRO A 421 6.46 -28.64 3.65
N PHE A 422 6.06 -27.43 4.03
CA PHE A 422 6.86 -26.22 3.93
C PHE A 422 8.19 -26.31 4.67
N ILE A 423 8.23 -27.01 5.80
CA ILE A 423 9.46 -27.30 6.56
C ILE A 423 10.57 -27.95 5.71
N ASP A 424 10.19 -28.77 4.71
CA ASP A 424 11.16 -29.46 3.86
C ASP A 424 11.62 -28.58 2.68
N LYS A 425 10.96 -27.44 2.44
CA LYS A 425 11.24 -26.49 1.35
C LYS A 425 11.80 -25.15 1.82
N VAL A 426 11.54 -24.75 3.06
CA VAL A 426 11.93 -23.42 3.59
C VAL A 426 13.44 -23.17 3.54
N ARG A 427 14.24 -24.21 3.78
CA ARG A 427 15.70 -24.10 3.67
C ARG A 427 16.15 -23.98 2.22
N GLN A 428 15.53 -24.74 1.31
CA GLN A 428 15.83 -24.71 -0.13
C GLN A 428 15.50 -23.34 -0.75
N LEU A 429 14.41 -22.71 -0.32
CA LEU A 429 14.08 -21.33 -0.72
C LEU A 429 15.23 -20.36 -0.45
N TYR A 430 15.87 -20.48 0.71
CA TYR A 430 17.00 -19.63 1.06
C TYR A 430 18.27 -20.03 0.30
N THR A 431 18.62 -21.32 0.22
CA THR A 431 19.85 -21.75 -0.44
C THR A 431 19.83 -21.51 -1.94
N ASP A 432 18.69 -21.75 -2.58
CA ASP A 432 18.58 -21.76 -4.05
C ASP A 432 18.22 -20.38 -4.59
N TYR A 433 17.38 -19.63 -3.86
CA TYR A 433 16.81 -18.36 -4.33
C TYR A 433 17.05 -17.16 -3.39
N GLN A 434 17.79 -17.34 -2.28
CA GLN A 434 18.05 -16.29 -1.28
C GLN A 434 16.77 -15.71 -0.65
N VAL A 435 15.67 -16.47 -0.68
CA VAL A 435 14.39 -16.11 -0.07
C VAL A 435 14.46 -16.34 1.42
N SER A 436 14.50 -15.25 2.19
CA SER A 436 14.46 -15.32 3.65
C SER A 436 13.02 -15.51 4.14
N THR A 437 12.86 -16.12 5.31
CA THR A 437 11.55 -16.41 5.89
C THR A 437 11.53 -16.03 7.38
N ILE A 438 10.52 -15.28 7.80
CA ILE A 438 10.19 -15.07 9.22
C ILE A 438 8.88 -15.82 9.50
N LEU A 439 8.95 -16.78 10.41
CA LEU A 439 7.87 -17.71 10.69
C LEU A 439 7.48 -17.68 12.18
N VAL A 440 6.23 -17.34 12.49
CA VAL A 440 5.67 -17.51 13.83
C VAL A 440 5.22 -18.95 14.01
N MET A 441 5.72 -19.61 15.07
CA MET A 441 5.37 -20.97 15.47
C MET A 441 4.97 -21.01 16.95
N GLY A 442 4.01 -21.85 17.30
CA GLY A 442 3.61 -22.16 18.67
C GLY A 442 3.28 -23.64 18.90
N GLY A 443 2.97 -24.40 17.84
CA GLY A 443 2.51 -25.78 17.93
C GLY A 443 3.57 -26.87 17.70
N SER A 444 4.68 -26.56 17.03
CA SER A 444 5.69 -27.56 16.66
C SER A 444 7.13 -27.06 16.78
N GLY A 445 8.00 -27.96 17.25
CA GLY A 445 9.46 -27.76 17.35
C GLY A 445 10.25 -28.28 16.15
N ASP A 446 9.60 -28.90 15.15
CA ASP A 446 10.31 -29.54 14.03
C ASP A 446 11.15 -28.52 13.23
N TYR A 447 10.71 -27.25 13.18
CA TYR A 447 11.42 -26.19 12.49
C TYR A 447 12.76 -25.78 13.14
N PHE A 448 13.06 -26.23 14.36
CA PHE A 448 14.32 -25.88 15.04
C PHE A 448 15.54 -26.30 14.24
N GLU A 449 15.48 -27.45 13.56
CA GLU A 449 16.58 -27.96 12.73
C GLU A 449 16.87 -27.02 11.55
N VAL A 450 15.82 -26.51 10.90
CA VAL A 450 15.93 -25.70 9.68
C VAL A 450 16.01 -24.19 9.92
N ALA A 451 15.93 -23.71 11.17
CA ALA A 451 16.02 -22.28 11.48
C ALA A 451 17.47 -21.80 11.69
N ASP A 452 17.78 -20.57 11.26
CA ASP A 452 19.06 -19.89 11.55
C ASP A 452 19.01 -19.14 12.88
N LYS A 453 17.86 -18.52 13.17
CA LYS A 453 17.61 -17.77 14.40
C LYS A 453 16.25 -18.12 14.99
N ILE A 454 16.18 -18.19 16.32
CA ILE A 454 14.96 -18.52 17.06
C ILE A 454 14.78 -17.50 18.18
N ILE A 455 13.68 -16.75 18.09
CA ILE A 455 13.31 -15.68 19.01
C ILE A 455 12.10 -16.15 19.82
N ALA A 456 12.25 -16.34 21.13
CA ALA A 456 11.14 -16.63 22.01
C ALA A 456 10.51 -15.33 22.54
N MET A 457 9.19 -15.25 22.43
CA MET A 457 8.36 -14.23 23.05
C MET A 457 7.82 -14.74 24.38
N GLU A 458 8.17 -14.06 25.48
CA GLU A 458 7.72 -14.38 26.82
C GLU A 458 7.28 -13.10 27.53
N ASN A 459 6.01 -13.01 27.96
CA ASN A 459 5.46 -11.81 28.61
C ASN A 459 5.76 -10.54 27.80
N TYR A 460 5.58 -10.62 26.48
CA TYR A 460 5.81 -9.53 25.51
C TYR A 460 7.28 -9.12 25.33
N GLN A 461 8.25 -9.88 25.87
CA GLN A 461 9.68 -9.64 25.72
C GLN A 461 10.31 -10.67 24.78
N ALA A 462 11.22 -10.21 23.92
CA ALA A 462 11.96 -11.05 22.99
C ALA A 462 13.26 -11.59 23.62
N LYS A 463 13.54 -12.88 23.42
CA LYS A 463 14.79 -13.55 23.82
C LYS A 463 15.30 -14.37 22.65
N GLU A 464 16.58 -14.26 22.34
CA GLU A 464 17.22 -15.19 21.40
C GLU A 464 17.49 -16.51 22.14
N VAL A 465 16.99 -17.61 21.59
CA VAL A 465 17.05 -18.96 22.20
C VAL A 465 17.56 -20.01 21.21
N THR A 466 18.35 -19.59 20.22
CA THR A 466 18.76 -20.47 19.11
C THR A 466 19.56 -21.66 19.61
N GLU A 467 20.58 -21.43 20.44
CA GLU A 467 21.44 -22.50 20.99
C GLU A 467 20.60 -23.55 21.73
N LYS A 468 19.76 -23.11 22.67
CA LYS A 468 18.86 -23.97 23.43
C LYS A 468 17.90 -24.77 22.54
N ALA A 469 17.35 -24.15 21.50
CA ALA A 469 16.45 -24.83 20.59
C ALA A 469 17.16 -25.87 19.69
N LYS A 470 18.41 -25.60 19.29
CA LYS A 470 19.27 -26.58 18.59
C LYS A 470 19.62 -27.76 19.48
N GLU A 471 19.98 -27.53 20.75
CA GLU A 471 20.21 -28.60 21.73
C GLU A 471 18.96 -29.49 21.93
N ILE A 472 17.76 -28.90 21.94
CA ILE A 472 16.50 -29.63 22.04
C ILE A 472 16.29 -30.51 20.79
N ALA A 473 16.55 -29.98 19.60
CA ALA A 473 16.43 -30.74 18.35
C ALA A 473 17.40 -31.92 18.29
N GLU A 474 18.65 -31.73 18.74
CA GLU A 474 19.64 -32.82 18.84
C GLU A 474 19.23 -33.90 19.85
N LYS A 475 18.67 -33.49 21.00
CA LYS A 475 18.22 -34.41 22.05
C LYS A 475 16.97 -35.19 21.67
N TYR A 476 16.03 -34.55 20.98
CA TYR A 476 14.74 -35.11 20.59
C TYR A 476 14.62 -35.13 19.08
N VAL A 477 15.37 -36.04 18.45
CA VAL A 477 15.36 -36.22 17.00
C VAL A 477 13.95 -36.52 16.52
N THR A 478 13.46 -35.74 15.56
CA THR A 478 12.09 -35.85 15.02
C THR A 478 11.83 -37.22 14.37
N GLY A 479 12.91 -37.84 13.87
CA GLY A 479 12.89 -39.09 13.11
C GLY A 479 12.22 -38.96 11.75
N ARG A 480 11.84 -37.75 11.35
CA ARG A 480 11.21 -37.44 10.06
C ARG A 480 12.19 -37.69 8.92
N THR A 481 11.66 -38.12 7.79
CA THR A 481 12.43 -38.14 6.53
C THR A 481 12.11 -36.87 5.76
N SER A 482 13.13 -36.18 5.24
CA SER A 482 12.91 -35.01 4.39
C SER A 482 12.28 -35.43 3.06
N GLU A 483 11.20 -34.76 2.68
CA GLU A 483 10.45 -35.05 1.45
C GLU A 483 10.69 -33.98 0.36
N GLY A 484 11.55 -32.99 0.63
CA GLY A 484 11.80 -31.83 -0.21
C GLY A 484 12.66 -32.09 -1.45
N GLY A 485 13.27 -33.27 -1.57
CA GLY A 485 14.28 -33.54 -2.60
C GLY A 485 15.57 -32.75 -2.38
N GLU A 486 16.37 -32.56 -3.43
CA GLU A 486 17.65 -31.85 -3.34
C GLU A 486 17.50 -30.32 -3.46
N ASN A 487 16.64 -29.84 -4.38
CA ASN A 487 16.45 -28.42 -4.69
C ASN A 487 14.98 -28.02 -4.55
N PHE A 488 14.73 -26.71 -4.44
CA PHE A 488 13.37 -26.17 -4.33
C PHE A 488 12.51 -26.53 -5.55
N GLY A 489 13.04 -26.33 -6.76
CA GLY A 489 12.33 -26.47 -8.03
C GLY A 489 12.44 -25.20 -8.88
N GLU A 490 11.86 -25.21 -10.08
CA GLU A 490 11.84 -24.04 -10.97
C GLU A 490 10.72 -23.06 -10.63
N ILE A 491 10.97 -21.77 -10.84
CA ILE A 491 9.93 -20.72 -10.76
C ILE A 491 9.60 -20.29 -12.19
N ARG A 492 8.36 -20.56 -12.60
CA ARG A 492 7.89 -20.29 -13.96
C ARG A 492 7.08 -19.00 -14.01
N GLY A 493 7.45 -18.13 -14.95
CA GLY A 493 6.68 -16.94 -15.30
C GLY A 493 5.49 -17.29 -16.18
N ARG A 494 4.33 -16.69 -15.89
CA ARG A 494 3.08 -16.88 -16.62
C ARG A 494 2.80 -15.67 -17.49
N ILE A 495 2.28 -15.89 -18.69
CA ILE A 495 1.91 -14.80 -19.61
C ILE A 495 0.40 -14.53 -19.47
N PRO A 496 -0.04 -13.40 -18.88
CA PRO A 496 -1.46 -13.08 -18.73
C PRO A 496 -2.11 -12.74 -20.07
N LEU A 497 -3.28 -13.33 -20.32
CA LEU A 497 -4.06 -13.08 -21.53
C LEU A 497 -4.98 -11.85 -21.35
N SER A 498 -4.84 -10.87 -22.23
CA SER A 498 -5.55 -9.58 -22.12
C SER A 498 -7.07 -9.70 -22.07
N GLU A 499 -7.64 -10.68 -22.79
CA GLU A 499 -9.08 -10.96 -22.86
C GLU A 499 -9.66 -11.41 -21.51
N SER A 500 -8.81 -11.91 -20.60
CA SER A 500 -9.23 -12.38 -19.30
C SER A 500 -9.45 -11.27 -18.26
N LEU A 501 -8.93 -10.06 -18.53
CA LEU A 501 -9.15 -8.86 -17.72
C LEU A 501 -10.20 -7.97 -18.40
N ASP A 502 -11.50 -8.20 -18.20
CA ASP A 502 -12.55 -7.32 -18.72
C ASP A 502 -13.05 -6.31 -17.67
N PRO A 503 -12.70 -5.01 -17.79
CA PRO A 503 -13.22 -4.00 -16.88
C PRO A 503 -14.65 -3.54 -17.21
N SER A 504 -15.27 -4.04 -18.28
CA SER A 504 -16.57 -3.58 -18.75
C SER A 504 -17.74 -4.15 -17.92
N ARG A 505 -18.85 -3.42 -17.86
CA ARG A 505 -20.11 -3.95 -17.33
C ARG A 505 -21.32 -3.23 -17.92
N GLY A 506 -22.15 -3.98 -18.65
CA GLY A 506 -23.31 -3.44 -19.33
C GLY A 506 -22.90 -2.44 -20.40
N ARG A 507 -23.31 -1.17 -20.26
CA ARG A 507 -22.98 -0.08 -21.21
C ARG A 507 -21.73 0.71 -20.84
N ARG A 508 -21.00 0.34 -19.78
CA ARG A 508 -19.80 1.05 -19.32
C ARG A 508 -18.56 0.27 -19.72
N ASP A 509 -17.65 0.90 -20.44
CA ASP A 509 -16.37 0.31 -20.87
C ASP A 509 -15.44 0.01 -19.69
N VAL A 510 -15.56 0.80 -18.61
CA VAL A 510 -14.82 0.60 -17.36
C VAL A 510 -15.76 0.78 -16.18
N ARG A 511 -15.85 -0.26 -15.34
CA ARG A 511 -16.50 -0.22 -14.05
C ARG A 511 -15.51 -0.69 -12.98
N LEU A 512 -14.96 0.29 -12.28
CA LEU A 512 -14.16 0.09 -11.08
C LEU A 512 -14.92 0.64 -9.87
N LYS A 513 -14.99 -0.14 -8.79
CA LYS A 513 -15.53 0.34 -7.52
C LYS A 513 -14.78 -0.34 -6.37
N VAL A 514 -14.20 0.48 -5.51
CA VAL A 514 -13.61 0.04 -4.24
C VAL A 514 -14.64 0.29 -3.13
N ARG A 515 -14.89 -0.71 -2.30
CA ARG A 515 -15.81 -0.59 -1.15
C ARG A 515 -15.04 -0.39 0.14
N ASP A 516 -14.07 -1.26 0.37
CA ASP A 516 -13.14 -1.19 1.49
C ASP A 516 -11.70 -1.50 1.06
N VAL A 517 -10.82 -1.70 2.04
CA VAL A 517 -9.41 -2.06 1.82
C VAL A 517 -9.21 -3.50 1.33
N ASP A 518 -10.29 -4.27 1.17
CA ASP A 518 -10.27 -5.71 0.91
C ASP A 518 -11.06 -6.15 -0.33
N GLU A 519 -11.76 -5.26 -1.02
CA GLU A 519 -12.60 -5.64 -2.18
C GLU A 519 -12.56 -4.58 -3.28
N VAL A 520 -12.21 -5.02 -4.50
CA VAL A 520 -12.34 -4.21 -5.71
C VAL A 520 -13.27 -4.88 -6.72
N VAL A 521 -14.30 -4.15 -7.15
CA VAL A 521 -15.16 -4.55 -8.26
C VAL A 521 -14.47 -4.17 -9.56
N PHE A 522 -14.18 -5.15 -10.41
CA PHE A 522 -13.55 -5.00 -11.72
C PHE A 522 -14.46 -5.58 -12.80
N GLY A 523 -15.19 -4.71 -13.52
CA GLY A 523 -16.17 -5.14 -14.51
C GLY A 523 -17.34 -5.90 -13.89
N SER A 524 -17.49 -7.18 -14.25
CA SER A 524 -18.43 -8.12 -13.65
C SER A 524 -17.94 -8.77 -12.36
N GLU A 525 -16.63 -8.77 -12.12
CA GLU A 525 -16.01 -9.52 -11.04
C GLU A 525 -15.88 -8.71 -9.76
N ASP A 526 -16.08 -9.37 -8.63
CA ASP A 526 -15.70 -8.87 -7.31
C ASP A 526 -14.38 -9.59 -6.93
N VAL A 527 -13.28 -8.84 -6.86
CA VAL A 527 -11.95 -9.36 -6.51
C VAL A 527 -11.76 -9.19 -5.01
N ASP A 528 -11.76 -10.32 -4.29
CA ASP A 528 -11.53 -10.40 -2.86
C ASP A 528 -10.02 -10.36 -2.57
N LEU A 529 -9.62 -9.39 -1.76
CA LEU A 529 -8.25 -9.11 -1.31
C LEU A 529 -8.16 -9.12 0.23
N SER A 530 -9.16 -9.63 0.94
CA SER A 530 -9.20 -9.70 2.41
C SER A 530 -8.01 -10.44 3.03
N SER A 531 -7.41 -11.36 2.28
CA SER A 531 -6.23 -12.12 2.70
C SER A 531 -4.89 -11.49 2.27
N VAL A 532 -4.92 -10.36 1.54
CA VAL A 532 -3.75 -9.55 1.20
C VAL A 532 -3.57 -8.48 2.27
N GLU A 533 -3.14 -8.91 3.45
CA GLU A 533 -3.18 -8.12 4.70
C GLU A 533 -2.30 -6.86 4.73
N GLN A 534 -1.38 -6.72 3.77
CA GLN A 534 -0.49 -5.57 3.63
C GLN A 534 -1.11 -4.43 2.81
N LEU A 535 -2.37 -4.55 2.37
CA LEU A 535 -3.17 -3.44 1.87
C LEU A 535 -3.73 -2.64 3.05
N VAL A 536 -3.34 -1.36 3.14
CA VAL A 536 -3.67 -0.49 4.30
C VAL A 536 -4.59 0.68 3.94
N SER A 537 -4.89 0.87 2.66
CA SER A 537 -5.68 2.01 2.19
C SER A 537 -6.55 1.70 0.98
N LYS A 538 -7.76 2.25 0.96
CA LYS A 538 -8.69 2.15 -0.18
C LYS A 538 -8.10 2.80 -1.43
N ASP A 539 -7.28 3.83 -1.26
CA ASP A 539 -6.61 4.52 -2.36
C ASP A 539 -5.59 3.62 -3.07
N GLN A 540 -5.00 2.65 -2.37
CA GLN A 540 -4.14 1.63 -3.00
C GLN A 540 -4.99 0.74 -3.89
N LEU A 541 -6.16 0.28 -3.44
CA LEU A 541 -7.05 -0.54 -4.24
C LEU A 541 -7.61 0.24 -5.44
N THR A 542 -7.89 1.53 -5.29
CA THR A 542 -8.31 2.39 -6.41
C THR A 542 -7.21 2.46 -7.45
N ALA A 543 -5.96 2.65 -7.02
CA ALA A 543 -4.80 2.68 -7.90
C ALA A 543 -4.51 1.30 -8.53
N ILE A 544 -4.64 0.20 -7.79
CA ILE A 544 -4.49 -1.17 -8.30
C ILE A 544 -5.56 -1.47 -9.36
N GLY A 545 -6.83 -1.14 -9.11
CA GLY A 545 -7.90 -1.32 -10.09
C GLY A 545 -7.65 -0.51 -11.37
N ALA A 546 -7.14 0.72 -11.24
CA ALA A 546 -6.73 1.53 -12.38
C ALA A 546 -5.51 0.92 -13.11
N ALA A 547 -4.54 0.39 -12.37
CA ALA A 547 -3.38 -0.28 -12.90
C ALA A 547 -3.72 -1.58 -13.64
N MET A 548 -4.72 -2.35 -13.20
CA MET A 548 -5.22 -3.51 -13.95
C MET A 548 -5.82 -3.11 -15.31
N VAL A 549 -6.57 -2.00 -15.37
CA VAL A 549 -7.06 -1.44 -16.65
C VAL A 549 -5.90 -0.97 -17.52
N TYR A 550 -4.90 -0.32 -16.92
CA TYR A 550 -3.71 0.15 -17.61
C TYR A 550 -2.86 -1.01 -18.17
N ALA A 551 -2.67 -2.08 -17.38
CA ALA A 551 -2.00 -3.32 -17.76
C ALA A 551 -2.61 -3.93 -19.02
N LYS A 552 -3.93 -4.11 -19.01
CA LYS A 552 -4.69 -4.63 -20.17
C LYS A 552 -4.45 -3.80 -21.43
N LYS A 553 -4.40 -2.47 -21.30
CA LYS A 553 -4.32 -1.55 -22.44
C LYS A 553 -2.92 -1.39 -23.01
N GLN A 554 -1.89 -1.47 -22.18
CA GLN A 554 -0.52 -1.09 -22.57
C GLN A 554 0.44 -2.27 -22.65
N TYR A 555 0.30 -3.28 -21.78
CA TYR A 555 1.38 -4.24 -21.53
C TYR A 555 1.02 -5.72 -21.65
N MET A 556 -0.26 -6.08 -21.51
CA MET A 556 -0.74 -7.45 -21.76
C MET A 556 -0.92 -7.70 -23.26
N ASP A 557 0.18 -7.89 -23.96
CA ASP A 557 0.22 -8.13 -25.41
C ASP A 557 0.20 -9.62 -25.80
N GLY A 558 0.26 -10.52 -24.82
CA GLY A 558 0.30 -11.97 -25.03
C GLY A 558 1.72 -12.54 -25.14
N ASP A 559 2.75 -11.72 -24.96
CA ASP A 559 4.15 -12.13 -24.98
C ASP A 559 4.87 -11.89 -23.64
N ARG A 560 4.55 -10.78 -22.94
CA ARG A 560 5.15 -10.48 -21.64
C ARG A 560 4.62 -11.35 -20.51
N THR A 561 5.51 -11.78 -19.63
CA THR A 561 5.16 -12.41 -18.36
C THR A 561 4.47 -11.43 -17.41
N LEU A 562 3.73 -11.93 -16.42
CA LEU A 562 3.09 -11.11 -15.41
C LEU A 562 4.10 -10.22 -14.65
N SER A 563 5.28 -10.74 -14.35
CA SER A 563 6.36 -9.98 -13.70
C SER A 563 6.83 -8.80 -14.56
N GLU A 564 7.03 -9.00 -15.87
CA GLU A 564 7.40 -7.94 -16.81
C GLU A 564 6.29 -6.89 -17.00
N VAL A 565 5.03 -7.33 -17.06
CA VAL A 565 3.87 -6.41 -17.11
C VAL A 565 3.84 -5.52 -15.87
N VAL A 566 4.03 -6.10 -14.69
CA VAL A 566 4.07 -5.34 -13.44
C VAL A 566 5.28 -4.39 -13.40
N ASP A 567 6.47 -4.84 -13.82
CA ASP A 567 7.67 -4.00 -13.87
C ASP A 567 7.50 -2.77 -14.78
N ALA A 568 6.90 -2.95 -15.96
CA ALA A 568 6.64 -1.86 -16.89
C ALA A 568 5.66 -0.82 -16.29
N ILE A 569 4.65 -1.27 -15.55
CA ILE A 569 3.70 -0.38 -14.86
C ILE A 569 4.39 0.37 -13.72
N MET A 570 5.18 -0.31 -12.90
CA MET A 570 5.90 0.34 -11.81
C MET A 570 6.90 1.39 -12.34
N ALA A 571 7.59 1.11 -13.45
CA ALA A 571 8.47 2.06 -14.11
C ALA A 571 7.73 3.28 -14.70
N ASP A 572 6.55 3.07 -15.26
CA ASP A 572 5.69 4.17 -15.71
C ASP A 572 5.23 5.06 -14.54
N ILE A 573 4.85 4.46 -13.42
CA ILE A 573 4.44 5.19 -12.22
C ILE A 573 5.63 5.96 -11.64
N GLU A 574 6.82 5.37 -11.58
CA GLU A 574 8.04 6.03 -11.08
C GLU A 574 8.40 7.25 -11.95
N SER A 575 8.29 7.13 -13.26
CA SER A 575 8.67 8.20 -14.20
C SER A 575 7.61 9.28 -14.41
N LYS A 576 6.32 8.94 -14.35
CA LYS A 576 5.20 9.83 -14.70
C LYS A 576 4.26 10.13 -13.53
N GLY A 577 4.44 9.47 -12.39
CA GLY A 577 3.55 9.53 -11.23
C GLY A 577 2.28 8.67 -11.40
N LEU A 578 1.53 8.51 -10.30
CA LEU A 578 0.30 7.70 -10.24
C LEU A 578 -0.80 8.16 -11.20
N ASP A 579 -0.77 9.42 -11.65
CA ASP A 579 -1.76 9.95 -12.60
C ASP A 579 -1.70 9.28 -13.97
N VAL A 580 -0.60 8.58 -14.33
CA VAL A 580 -0.51 7.82 -15.58
C VAL A 580 -1.58 6.73 -15.69
N LEU A 581 -2.05 6.22 -14.54
CA LEU A 581 -3.04 5.14 -14.47
C LEU A 581 -4.47 5.59 -14.82
N VAL A 582 -4.72 6.91 -14.85
CA VAL A 582 -6.06 7.47 -14.99
C VAL A 582 -6.10 8.57 -16.06
N PRO A 583 -7.22 8.70 -16.80
CA PRO A 583 -7.31 9.68 -17.88
C PRO A 583 -7.40 11.14 -17.40
N PHE A 584 -7.72 11.36 -16.12
CA PHE A 584 -7.89 12.68 -15.53
C PHE A 584 -7.33 12.68 -14.10
N PRO A 585 -6.84 13.82 -13.58
CA PRO A 585 -6.38 13.94 -12.21
C PRO A 585 -7.40 13.44 -11.18
N GLN A 586 -6.94 12.59 -10.26
CA GLN A 586 -7.74 12.08 -9.14
C GLN A 586 -7.00 12.28 -7.82
N GLY A 587 -7.74 12.41 -6.71
CA GLY A 587 -7.18 12.68 -5.37
C GLY A 587 -7.16 11.46 -4.45
N ASP A 588 -7.58 10.30 -4.94
CA ASP A 588 -7.87 9.07 -4.22
C ASP A 588 -7.03 7.89 -4.76
N LEU A 589 -5.79 8.16 -5.18
CA LEU A 589 -4.81 7.15 -5.59
C LEU A 589 -3.63 7.16 -4.61
N ALA A 590 -3.19 5.97 -4.19
CA ALA A 590 -2.01 5.77 -3.36
C ALA A 590 -1.07 4.74 -3.99
N MET A 591 0.23 4.90 -3.75
CA MET A 591 1.25 3.95 -4.19
C MET A 591 1.00 2.57 -3.58
N PHE A 592 1.12 1.55 -4.42
CA PHE A 592 1.04 0.13 -4.07
C PHE A 592 2.34 -0.56 -4.49
N ARG A 593 2.64 -1.74 -3.94
CA ARG A 593 3.83 -2.49 -4.35
C ARG A 593 3.46 -3.47 -5.44
N ARG A 594 4.48 -3.94 -6.16
CA ARG A 594 4.34 -4.91 -7.25
C ARG A 594 3.61 -6.20 -6.82
N PHE A 595 3.85 -6.65 -5.58
CA PHE A 595 3.21 -7.83 -5.02
C PHE A 595 1.70 -7.65 -4.86
N GLU A 596 1.22 -6.49 -4.41
CA GLU A 596 -0.23 -6.23 -4.30
C GLU A 596 -0.93 -6.15 -5.66
N LEU A 597 -0.29 -5.55 -6.67
CA LEU A 597 -0.84 -5.52 -8.04
C LEU A 597 -0.96 -6.94 -8.60
N ALA A 598 0.10 -7.73 -8.49
CA ALA A 598 0.08 -9.12 -8.92
C ALA A 598 -0.94 -9.96 -8.14
N ALA A 599 -1.04 -9.76 -6.83
CA ALA A 599 -2.01 -10.43 -5.97
C ALA A 599 -3.45 -10.16 -6.41
N ALA A 600 -3.77 -8.94 -6.84
CA ALA A 600 -5.08 -8.59 -7.37
C ALA A 600 -5.37 -9.22 -8.73
N ILE A 601 -4.39 -9.25 -9.64
CA ILE A 601 -4.53 -9.93 -10.93
C ILE A 601 -4.74 -11.43 -10.70
N ASN A 602 -3.94 -12.06 -9.84
CA ASN A 602 -3.99 -13.49 -9.53
C ASN A 602 -5.31 -13.95 -8.87
N ARG A 603 -6.03 -13.04 -8.21
CA ARG A 603 -7.31 -13.31 -7.56
C ARG A 603 -8.52 -12.96 -8.44
N LEU A 604 -8.29 -12.48 -9.66
CA LEU A 604 -9.35 -12.30 -10.63
C LEU A 604 -9.82 -13.68 -11.14
N ARG A 605 -11.07 -14.04 -10.86
CA ARG A 605 -11.63 -15.37 -11.20
C ARG A 605 -11.62 -15.65 -12.71
N THR A 606 -11.69 -14.62 -13.53
CA THR A 606 -11.66 -14.74 -15.00
C THR A 606 -10.26 -14.89 -15.58
N LEU A 607 -9.19 -14.72 -14.77
CA LEU A 607 -7.80 -14.72 -15.24
C LEU A 607 -7.48 -15.98 -16.04
N LYS A 608 -6.83 -15.77 -17.19
CA LYS A 608 -6.24 -16.83 -18.00
C LYS A 608 -4.79 -16.47 -18.30
N VAL A 609 -3.95 -17.49 -18.31
CA VAL A 609 -2.52 -17.37 -18.55
C VAL A 609 -2.05 -18.45 -19.53
N LYS A 610 -0.92 -18.20 -20.18
CA LYS A 610 -0.17 -19.16 -20.99
C LYS A 610 1.16 -19.50 -20.33
#